data_AF-M7ZSX3-F1
#
_entry.id   AF-M7ZSX3-F1
#
_cell.length_a   1.000
_cell.length_b   1.000
_cell.length_c   1.000
_cell.angle_alpha   90.00
_cell.angle_beta   90.00
_cell.angle_gamma   90.00
#
_symmetry.space_group_name_H-M   'P 1'
#
loop_
_entity.id
_entity.type
_entity.pdbx_description
1 polymer ?
#
loop_
_entity_poly.entity_id
_entity_poly.type
_entity_poly.pdbx_seq_one_letter_code
_entity_poly.pdbx_strand_id
1 'polypeptide(L)' 'MASTIQSLKAHQIFDSRGNPAVEVDVCCSDGTFARAAVPSGASTGVYEASELRDGGSDYLGKGVSKVL' A
#
# COMPACT_ATOMS: atom_id res chain seq x y z
N MET A 1 3.97 2.81 -29.36
CA MET A 1 5.03 3.14 -28.39
C MET A 1 4.66 2.53 -27.06
N ALA A 2 5.62 2.12 -26.23
CA ALA A 2 5.32 1.61 -24.89
C ALA A 2 4.93 2.78 -23.97
N SER A 3 3.90 2.60 -23.14
CA SER A 3 3.53 3.55 -22.09
C SER A 3 4.57 3.52 -20.97
N THR A 4 4.92 4.69 -20.43
CA THR A 4 5.84 4.83 -19.29
C THR A 4 5.08 5.29 -18.05
N ILE A 5 5.49 4.81 -16.86
CA ILE A 5 4.95 5.31 -15.59
C ILE A 5 5.42 6.76 -15.41
N GLN A 6 4.47 7.67 -15.16
CA GLN A 6 4.74 9.09 -14.92
C GLN A 6 4.71 9.46 -13.44
N SER A 7 3.77 8.90 -12.69
CA SER A 7 3.66 9.19 -11.26
C SER A 7 3.07 8.02 -10.49
N LEU A 8 3.49 7.91 -9.23
CA LEU A 8 2.94 7.03 -8.23
C LEU A 8 2.50 7.88 -7.04
N LYS A 9 1.32 7.61 -6.49
CA LYS A 9 0.85 8.24 -5.25
C LYS A 9 0.26 7.18 -4.34
N ALA A 10 0.81 7.06 -3.13
CA ALA A 10 0.31 6.15 -2.11
C ALA A 10 -0.64 6.86 -1.13
N HIS A 11 -1.58 6.09 -0.59
CA HIS A 11 -2.56 6.49 0.41
C HIS A 11 -2.68 5.41 1.49
N GLN A 12 -2.92 5.82 2.73
CA GLN A 12 -3.36 4.91 3.77
C GLN A 12 -4.89 4.79 3.72
N ILE A 13 -5.37 3.56 3.58
CA ILE A 13 -6.78 3.19 3.64
C ILE A 13 -7.01 2.17 4.76
N PHE A 14 -8.25 1.71 4.94
CA PHE A 14 -8.58 0.61 5.84
C PHE A 14 -9.04 -0.61 5.05
N ASP A 15 -8.56 -1.79 5.45
CA ASP A 15 -9.01 -3.05 4.89
C ASP A 15 -10.36 -3.51 5.48
N SER A 16 -10.86 -4.66 5.04
CA SER A 16 -12.13 -5.24 5.52
C SER A 16 -12.14 -5.61 7.00
N ARG A 17 -10.98 -5.63 7.67
CA ARG A 17 -10.83 -5.88 9.11
C ARG A 17 -10.60 -4.59 9.90
N GLY A 18 -10.63 -3.43 9.24
CA GLY A 18 -10.37 -2.12 9.84
C GLY A 18 -8.90 -1.86 10.17
N ASN A 19 -7.96 -2.65 9.63
CA ASN A 19 -6.52 -2.38 9.79
C ASN A 19 -6.04 -1.41 8.68
N PRO A 20 -5.08 -0.52 8.98
CA PRO A 20 -4.44 0.28 7.95
C PRO A 20 -3.84 -0.58 6.84
N ALA A 21 -3.99 -0.15 5.60
CA ALA A 21 -3.50 -0.80 4.39
C ALA A 21 -3.07 0.27 3.36
N VAL A 22 -2.29 -0.13 2.36
CA VAL A 22 -1.78 0.79 1.33
C VAL A 22 -2.61 0.68 0.06
N GLU A 23 -2.97 1.82 -0.50
CA GLU A 23 -3.50 1.95 -1.86
C GLU A 23 -2.55 2.82 -2.69
N VAL A 24 -2.30 2.43 -3.94
CA VAL A 24 -1.43 3.18 -4.85
C VAL A 24 -2.16 3.52 -6.14
N ASP A 25 -2.08 4.81 -6.50
CA ASP A 25 -2.41 5.36 -7.80
C ASP A 25 -1.20 5.30 -8.74
N VAL A 26 -1.43 4.90 -9.98
CA VAL A 26 -0.44 4.90 -11.06
C VAL A 26 -0.99 5.70 -12.24
N CYS A 27 -0.24 6.69 -12.70
CA CYS A 27 -0.52 7.41 -13.95
C CYS A 27 0.57 7.11 -14.98
N CYS A 28 0.17 6.82 -16.21
CA CYS A 28 1.06 6.55 -17.34
C CYS A 28 1.03 7.68 -18.39
N SER A 29 2.07 7.72 -19.24
CA SER A 29 2.23 8.76 -20.27
C SER A 29 1.23 8.74 -21.41
N ASP A 30 0.45 7.66 -21.53
CA ASP A 30 -0.66 7.53 -22.46
C ASP A 30 -2.01 7.96 -21.85
N GLY A 31 -2.01 8.44 -20.61
CA GLY A 31 -3.21 8.83 -19.86
C GLY A 31 -3.87 7.68 -19.09
N THR A 32 -3.32 6.46 -19.13
CA THR A 32 -3.83 5.34 -18.33
C THR A 32 -3.70 5.67 -16.83
N PHE A 33 -4.79 5.47 -16.11
CA PHE A 33 -4.86 5.56 -14.66
C PHE A 33 -5.27 4.20 -14.08
N ALA A 34 -4.56 3.75 -13.05
CA ALA A 34 -4.90 2.55 -12.31
C ALA A 34 -4.73 2.79 -10.81
N ARG A 35 -5.57 2.13 -10.01
CA ARG A 35 -5.54 2.16 -8.56
C ARG A 35 -5.65 0.75 -8.02
N ALA A 36 -4.78 0.40 -7.07
CA ALA A 36 -4.80 -0.90 -6.43
C ALA A 36 -4.56 -0.78 -4.93
N ALA A 37 -5.34 -1.52 -4.16
CA ALA A 37 -5.19 -1.68 -2.73
C ALA A 37 -4.52 -3.03 -2.41
N VAL A 38 -3.57 -3.01 -1.48
CA VAL A 38 -2.92 -4.23 -0.96
C VAL A 38 -3.56 -4.57 0.39
N PRO A 39 -4.15 -5.76 0.57
CA PRO A 39 -4.76 -6.15 1.84
C PRO A 39 -3.69 -6.33 2.93
N SER A 40 -4.07 -6.15 4.20
CA SER A 40 -3.14 -6.41 5.31
C SER A 40 -2.85 -7.91 5.45
N GLY A 41 -1.58 -8.23 5.71
CA GLY A 41 -1.15 -9.59 6.04
C GLY A 41 -1.77 -10.11 7.34
N ALA A 42 -1.77 -11.42 7.49
CA ALA A 42 -2.17 -12.09 8.74
C ALA A 42 -1.21 -13.22 9.12
N SER A 43 -0.56 -13.82 8.13
CA SER A 43 0.44 -14.86 8.34
C SER A 43 1.70 -14.30 8.96
N THR A 44 2.37 -15.13 9.76
CA THR A 44 3.63 -14.83 10.44
C THR A 44 4.76 -15.73 9.94
N GLY A 45 4.66 -16.24 8.71
CA GLY A 45 5.64 -17.12 8.10
C GLY A 45 7.00 -16.42 7.95
N VAL A 46 8.07 -17.04 8.45
CA VAL A 46 9.42 -16.45 8.44
C VAL A 46 10.05 -16.32 7.04
N TYR A 47 9.48 -16.99 6.05
CA TYR A 47 9.94 -16.99 4.66
C TYR A 47 9.00 -16.21 3.72
N GLU A 48 7.97 -15.57 4.26
CA GLU A 48 7.05 -14.75 3.47
C GLU A 48 7.62 -13.34 3.27
N ALA A 49 7.13 -12.65 2.23
CA ALA A 49 7.42 -11.24 2.07
C ALA A 49 6.80 -10.46 3.24
N SER A 50 7.63 -9.66 3.92
CA SER A 50 7.20 -8.91 5.10
C SER A 50 6.65 -7.54 4.72
N GLU A 51 5.46 -7.21 5.20
CA GLU A 51 4.89 -5.86 5.08
C GLU A 51 5.55 -4.89 6.08
N LEU A 52 5.78 -3.65 5.65
CA LEU A 52 6.32 -2.61 6.52
C LEU A 52 5.19 -1.96 7.33
N ARG A 53 5.33 -2.00 8.66
CA ARG A 53 4.42 -1.36 9.62
C ARG A 53 5.14 -0.26 10.40
N ASP A 54 4.38 0.72 10.87
CA ASP A 54 4.93 1.89 11.56
C ASP A 54 5.48 1.54 12.96
N GLY A 55 4.80 0.65 13.69
CA GLY A 55 5.20 0.24 15.05
C GLY A 55 5.06 1.35 16.12
N GLY A 56 4.36 2.45 15.81
CA GLY A 56 4.09 3.56 16.73
C GLY A 56 2.83 3.36 17.58
N SER A 57 2.33 4.44 18.19
CA SER A 57 1.07 4.44 18.97
C SER A 57 -0.18 4.28 18.11
N ASP A 58 -0.13 4.79 16.89
CA ASP A 58 -1.30 4.90 16.04
C ASP A 58 -1.72 3.52 15.51
N TYR A 59 -3.02 3.27 15.50
CA TYR A 59 -3.62 2.02 15.02
C TYR A 59 -3.00 0.77 15.66
N LEU A 60 -2.62 0.83 16.94
CA LEU A 60 -1.96 -0.25 17.67
C LEU A 60 -0.64 -0.69 17.00
N GLY A 61 0.10 0.25 16.43
CA GLY A 61 1.36 0.01 15.72
C GLY A 61 1.19 -0.49 14.28
N LYS A 62 -0.05 -0.66 13.80
CA LYS A 62 -0.34 -1.17 12.46
C LYS A 62 -0.39 -0.10 11.37
N GLY A 63 -0.11 1.16 11.69
CA GLY A 63 -0.01 2.24 10.71
C GLY A 63 0.93 1.89 9.55
N VAL A 64 0.69 2.51 8.40
CA VAL A 64 1.48 2.31 7.17
C VAL A 64 1.98 3.64 6.61
N SER A 65 2.18 4.66 7.45
CA SER A 65 2.65 5.97 7.03
C SER A 65 4.07 5.96 6.46
N LYS A 66 4.93 5.03 6.90
CA LYS A 66 6.31 4.88 6.39
C LYS A 66 6.41 4.42 4.93
N VAL A 67 5.32 3.94 4.34
CA VAL A 67 5.26 3.45 2.95
C VAL A 67 4.46 4.37 2.02
N LEU A 68 4.07 5.56 2.50
CA LEU A 68 3.31 6.55 1.73
C LEU A 68 4.19 7.57 1.00
#